data_AF-G5QNL5-F1
#
_entry.id   AF-G5QNL5-F1
#
_cell.length_a   1.000
_cell.length_b   1.000
_cell.length_c   1.000
_cell.angle_alpha   90.00
_cell.angle_beta   90.00
_cell.angle_gamma   90.00
#
_symmetry.space_group_name_H-M   'P 1'
#
loop_
_entity.id
_entity.type
_entity.pdbx_description
1 polymer ?
#
loop_
_entity_poly.entity_id
_entity_poly.type
_entity_poly.pdbx_seq_one_letter_code
_entity_poly.pdbx_strand_id
1 'polypeptide(L)'
;MTSRRDWQLQQLGITQWALRRPGALQGEIAISLPAHVRLIVVAEELPALNEPLMRDILRALTVSPDQVLSLAPERVAMLPQGSRCNSWRLGTDAP
;
A
#
# COMPACT_ATOMS: atom_id res chain seq x y z
N MET A 1 22.73 -6.38 -11.98
CA MET A 1 23.83 -6.24 -12.97
C MET A 1 23.82 -4.80 -13.45
N THR A 2 24.89 -4.04 -13.21
CA THR A 2 25.03 -2.66 -13.74
C THR A 2 25.19 -2.72 -15.24
N SER A 3 24.37 -1.97 -15.99
CA SER A 3 24.42 -1.95 -17.45
C SER A 3 25.64 -1.16 -17.95
N ARG A 4 26.06 -1.40 -19.20
CA ARG A 4 27.12 -0.61 -19.87
C ARG A 4 26.83 0.90 -19.81
N ARG A 5 25.54 1.28 -19.85
CA ARG A 5 25.07 2.65 -19.75
C ARG A 5 25.32 3.24 -18.36
N ASP A 6 25.06 2.47 -17.30
CA ASP A 6 25.25 2.93 -15.91
C ASP A 6 26.72 3.19 -15.62
N TRP A 7 27.60 2.31 -16.13
CA TRP A 7 29.05 2.48 -16.02
C TRP A 7 29.54 3.75 -16.74
N GLN A 8 29.05 4.02 -17.95
CA GLN A 8 29.40 5.23 -18.69
C GLN A 8 28.94 6.51 -18.00
N LEU A 9 27.73 6.51 -17.45
CA LEU A 9 27.19 7.65 -16.71
C LEU A 9 28.03 7.93 -15.44
N GLN A 10 28.46 6.87 -14.75
CA GLN A 10 29.36 7.00 -13.60
C GLN A 10 30.73 7.59 -13.99
N GLN A 11 31.32 7.21 -15.12
CA GLN A 11 32.59 7.78 -15.62
C GLN A 11 32.49 9.26 -15.98
N LEU A 12 31.30 9.74 -16.35
CA LEU A 12 31.02 11.15 -16.62
C LEU A 12 30.74 11.96 -15.35
N GLY A 13 30.82 11.35 -14.16
CA GLY A 13 30.48 12.00 -12.90
C GLY A 13 28.98 12.20 -12.69
N ILE A 14 28.13 11.51 -13.47
CA ILE A 14 26.67 11.63 -13.37
C ILE A 14 26.16 10.62 -12.35
N THR A 15 25.67 11.12 -11.20
CA THR A 15 25.00 10.30 -10.20
C THR A 15 23.60 9.92 -10.69
N GLN A 16 23.34 8.62 -10.80
CA GLN A 16 22.00 8.10 -11.07
C GLN A 16 21.18 8.08 -9.79
N TRP A 17 20.12 8.89 -9.75
CA TRP A 17 19.15 8.88 -8.67
C TRP A 17 17.97 7.98 -9.06
N ALA A 18 17.70 6.96 -8.25
CA ALA A 18 16.47 6.20 -8.34
C ALA A 18 15.40 6.85 -7.44
N LEU A 19 14.24 7.18 -8.01
CA LEU A 19 13.09 7.60 -7.23
C LEU A 19 12.66 6.45 -6.33
N ARG A 20 12.68 6.65 -5.00
CA ARG A 20 12.15 5.65 -4.06
C ARG A 20 10.66 5.38 -4.25
N ARG A 21 9.91 6.38 -4.77
CA ARG A 21 8.46 6.32 -4.98
C ARG A 21 8.07 7.03 -6.28
N PRO A 22 8.25 6.38 -7.45
CA PRO A 22 7.88 6.99 -8.72
C PRO A 22 6.39 7.33 -8.81
N GLY A 23 5.52 6.56 -8.11
CA GLY A 23 4.07 6.79 -8.09
C GLY A 23 3.63 8.11 -7.43
N ALA A 24 4.46 8.73 -6.58
CA ALA A 24 4.14 10.04 -5.99
C ALA A 24 4.16 11.18 -7.03
N LEU A 25 4.79 10.95 -8.20
CA LEU A 25 4.91 11.93 -9.28
C LEU A 25 3.92 11.69 -10.41
N GLN A 26 3.03 10.69 -10.32
CA GLN A 26 2.08 10.35 -11.37
C GLN A 26 0.83 11.26 -11.43
N GLY A 27 0.78 12.32 -10.63
CA GLY A 27 -0.35 13.26 -10.61
C GLY A 27 -1.50 12.78 -9.70
N GLU A 28 -1.74 13.53 -8.64
CA GLU A 28 -3.00 13.70 -7.89
C GLU A 28 -3.86 12.50 -7.41
N ILE A 29 -3.45 11.23 -7.53
CA ILE A 29 -4.23 10.12 -6.95
C ILE A 29 -3.52 9.56 -5.72
N ALA A 30 -3.48 10.35 -4.64
CA ALA A 30 -3.20 9.81 -3.31
C ALA A 30 -4.51 9.28 -2.72
N ILE A 31 -4.52 8.04 -2.24
CA ILE A 31 -5.68 7.49 -1.53
C ILE A 31 -5.76 8.20 -0.18
N SER A 32 -6.67 9.15 0.00
CA SER A 32 -6.89 9.75 1.32
C SER A 32 -7.38 8.67 2.29
N LEU A 33 -6.76 8.54 3.46
CA LEU A 33 -7.26 7.69 4.53
C LEU A 33 -8.38 8.41 5.28
N PRO A 34 -9.66 7.99 5.17
CA PRO A 34 -10.76 8.66 5.85
C PRO A 34 -10.61 8.57 7.37
N ALA A 35 -11.01 9.63 8.09
CA ALA A 35 -10.83 9.72 9.54
C ALA A 35 -11.60 8.65 10.36
N HIS A 36 -12.61 8.01 9.79
CA HIS A 36 -13.37 6.94 10.45
C HIS A 36 -12.76 5.55 10.26
N VAL A 37 -11.80 5.38 9.34
CA VAL A 37 -11.16 4.10 9.09
C VAL A 37 -10.28 3.72 10.28
N ARG A 38 -10.36 2.44 10.68
CA ARG A 38 -9.62 1.85 11.80
C ARG A 38 -8.80 0.63 11.39
N LEU A 39 -9.13 0.03 10.25
CA LEU A 39 -8.45 -1.13 9.71
C LEU A 39 -8.28 -1.00 8.20
N ILE A 40 -7.07 -1.26 7.70
CA ILE A 40 -6.80 -1.45 6.28
C ILE A 40 -6.67 -2.95 6.01
N VAL A 41 -7.47 -3.48 5.09
CA VAL A 41 -7.35 -4.86 4.63
C VAL A 41 -6.61 -4.85 3.30
N VAL A 42 -5.52 -5.60 3.21
CA VAL A 42 -4.69 -5.69 1.99
C VAL A 42 -4.72 -7.11 1.45
N ALA A 43 -5.18 -7.27 0.21
CA ALA A 43 -5.22 -8.57 -0.47
C ALA A 43 -5.24 -8.37 -1.99
N GLU A 44 -4.68 -9.31 -2.75
CA GLU A 44 -4.81 -9.36 -4.22
C GLU A 44 -6.29 -9.53 -4.62
N GLU A 45 -6.96 -10.49 -3.98
CA GLU A 45 -8.40 -10.69 -4.10
C GLU A 45 -9.09 -10.14 -2.84
N LEU A 46 -9.82 -9.04 -2.99
CA LEU A 46 -10.45 -8.35 -1.87
C LEU A 46 -11.69 -9.12 -1.39
N PRO A 47 -11.70 -9.65 -0.16
CA PRO A 47 -12.84 -10.42 0.35
C PRO A 47 -14.04 -9.49 0.59
N ALA A 48 -15.24 -10.03 0.42
CA ALA A 48 -16.44 -9.25 0.72
C ALA A 48 -16.63 -9.12 2.24
N LEU A 49 -16.81 -7.88 2.73
CA LEU A 49 -16.90 -7.60 4.17
C LEU A 49 -18.11 -8.25 4.87
N ASN A 50 -19.08 -8.73 4.10
CA ASN A 50 -20.28 -9.40 4.59
C ASN A 50 -20.14 -10.94 4.68
N GLU A 51 -19.03 -11.52 4.21
CA GLU A 51 -18.78 -12.96 4.34
C GLU A 51 -18.71 -13.38 5.82
N PRO A 52 -19.16 -14.60 6.17
CA PRO A 52 -19.23 -15.04 7.56
C PRO A 52 -17.90 -14.93 8.31
N LEU A 53 -16.83 -15.44 7.70
CA LEU A 53 -15.49 -15.40 8.29
C LEU A 53 -15.01 -13.96 8.49
N MET A 54 -15.24 -13.10 7.49
CA MET A 54 -14.85 -11.70 7.55
C MET A 54 -15.60 -10.97 8.68
N ARG A 55 -16.91 -11.21 8.81
CA ARG A 55 -17.72 -10.64 9.89
C ARG A 55 -17.25 -11.09 11.27
N ASP A 56 -16.88 -12.35 11.42
CA ASP A 56 -16.39 -12.89 12.69
C ASP A 56 -15.02 -12.32 13.06
N ILE A 57 -14.11 -12.16 12.09
CA ILE A 57 -12.80 -11.52 12.30
C ILE A 57 -12.97 -10.04 12.68
N LEU A 58 -13.77 -9.29 11.94
CA LEU A 58 -14.03 -7.88 12.25
C LEU A 58 -14.66 -7.71 13.64
N ARG A 59 -15.60 -8.61 14.01
CA ARG A 59 -16.18 -8.66 15.35
C ARG A 59 -15.13 -8.95 16.42
N ALA A 60 -14.23 -9.91 16.19
CA ALA A 60 -13.15 -10.23 17.12
C ALA A 60 -12.17 -9.06 17.31
N LEU A 61 -11.94 -8.28 16.25
CA LEU A 61 -11.14 -7.06 16.28
C LEU A 61 -11.90 -5.84 16.82
N THR A 62 -13.20 -5.97 17.11
CA THR A 62 -14.09 -4.86 17.52
C THR A 62 -14.13 -3.71 16.50
N VAL A 63 -14.01 -4.05 15.20
CA VAL A 63 -14.06 -3.11 14.07
C VAL A 63 -15.36 -3.31 13.31
N SER A 64 -16.05 -2.21 12.99
CA SER A 64 -17.24 -2.26 12.14
C SER A 64 -16.87 -2.26 10.65
N PRO A 65 -17.62 -2.92 9.75
CA PRO A 65 -17.29 -2.96 8.31
C PRO A 65 -17.13 -1.59 7.65
N ASP A 66 -17.87 -0.56 8.08
CA ASP A 66 -17.73 0.82 7.59
C ASP A 66 -16.40 1.48 8.00
N GLN A 67 -15.69 0.92 8.98
CA GLN A 67 -14.39 1.38 9.43
C GLN A 67 -13.22 0.67 8.70
N VAL A 68 -13.52 -0.14 7.68
CA VAL A 68 -12.54 -0.93 6.93
C VAL A 68 -12.29 -0.31 5.56
N LEU A 69 -11.01 -0.13 5.22
CA LEU A 69 -10.58 0.22 3.86
C LEU A 69 -9.85 -0.96 3.23
N SER A 70 -10.43 -1.53 2.17
CA SER A 70 -9.84 -2.65 1.43
C SER A 70 -9.01 -2.14 0.25
N LEU A 71 -7.75 -2.55 0.14
CA LEU A 71 -6.79 -2.12 -0.88
C LEU A 71 -6.03 -3.31 -1.48
N ALA A 72 -5.80 -3.27 -2.79
CA ALA A 72 -4.83 -4.16 -3.41
C ALA A 72 -3.39 -3.74 -3.05
N PRO A 73 -2.40 -4.66 -3.02
CA PRO A 73 -1.03 -4.37 -2.59
C PRO A 73 -0.39 -3.19 -3.33
N GLU A 74 -0.59 -3.07 -4.64
CA GLU A 74 -0.07 -1.99 -5.47
C GLU A 74 -0.63 -0.61 -5.10
N ARG A 75 -1.82 -0.56 -4.48
CA ARG A 75 -2.46 0.68 -4.04
C ARG A 75 -2.00 1.15 -2.66
N VAL A 76 -1.35 0.28 -1.87
CA VAL A 76 -0.80 0.66 -0.55
C VAL A 76 0.25 1.77 -0.70
N ALA A 77 1.04 1.75 -1.77
CA ALA A 77 2.05 2.77 -2.06
C ALA A 77 1.45 4.17 -2.33
N MET A 78 0.14 4.25 -2.59
CA MET A 78 -0.60 5.49 -2.86
C MET A 78 -1.16 6.13 -1.58
N LEU A 79 -1.03 5.50 -0.41
CA LEU A 79 -1.44 6.09 0.87
C LEU A 79 -0.52 7.26 1.26
N PRO A 80 -1.04 8.32 1.93
CA PRO A 80 -0.28 9.44 2.41
C PRO A 80 0.89 9.00 3.30
N GLN A 81 2.02 9.70 3.17
CA GLN A 81 3.18 9.41 4.01
C GLN A 81 2.85 9.62 5.49
N GLY A 82 3.25 8.67 6.33
CA GLY A 82 2.96 8.75 7.76
C GLY A 82 1.53 8.37 8.14
N SER A 83 0.72 7.84 7.21
CA SER A 83 -0.59 7.26 7.54
C SER A 83 -0.41 6.19 8.61
N ARG A 84 -1.12 6.36 9.74
CA ARG A 84 -1.13 5.40 10.84
C ARG A 84 -2.51 4.76 10.90
N CYS A 85 -2.56 3.48 10.59
CA CYS A 85 -3.75 2.66 10.72
C CYS A 85 -3.33 1.22 10.96
N ASN A 86 -4.12 0.47 11.72
CA ASN A 86 -3.92 -0.97 11.82
C ASN A 86 -4.15 -1.60 10.44
N SER A 87 -3.41 -2.66 10.13
CA SER A 87 -3.52 -3.35 8.85
C SER A 87 -3.59 -4.85 9.03
N TRP A 88 -4.40 -5.51 8.21
CA TRP A 88 -4.41 -6.95 8.05
C TRP A 88 -4.13 -7.29 6.59
N ARG A 89 -3.13 -8.15 6.35
CA ARG A 89 -2.71 -8.60 5.02
C ARG A 89 -3.11 -10.05 4.83
N LEU A 90 -3.76 -10.35 3.71
CA LEU A 90 -4.17 -11.71 3.35
C LEU A 90 -3.30 -12.18 2.19
N GLY A 91 -2.59 -13.29 2.38
CA GLY A 91 -1.77 -13.90 1.31
C GLY A 91 -0.59 -13.03 0.85
N THR A 92 -0.14 -12.07 1.67
CA THR A 92 1.01 -11.20 1.34
C THR A 92 1.98 -11.16 2.52
N ASP A 93 3.20 -11.67 2.31
CA ASP A 93 4.28 -11.66 3.30
C ASP A 93 5.11 -10.38 3.27
N ALA A 94 4.96 -9.57 2.22
CA ALA A 94 5.69 -8.31 2.10
C ALA A 94 5.16 -7.25 3.09
N PRO A 95 6.05 -6.56 3.83
CA PRO A 95 5.69 -5.54 4.81
C PRO A 95 5.11 -4.25 4.21
#